data_AF-A0A4R8KS71-F1
#
_entry.id   AF-A0A4R8KS71-F1
#
_cell.length_a   1.000
_cell.length_b   1.000
_cell.length_c   1.000
_cell.angle_alpha   90.00
_cell.angle_beta   90.00
_cell.angle_gamma   90.00
#
_symmetry.space_group_name_H-M   'P 1'
#
loop_
_entity.id
_entity.type
_entity.pdbx_description
1 polymer ?
#
loop_
_entity_poly.entity_id
_entity_poly.type
_entity_poly.pdbx_seq_one_letter_code
_entity_poly.pdbx_strand_id
1 'polypeptide(L)' 'MTPLKLAVLPALLALSLCQTTTAGTMSSATLQATFVINEACTIVSQRSSARVRCQHNTPYLLLQQATPSGAGLVTVTF' A
#
# COMPACT_ATOMS: atom_id res chain seq x y z
N MET A 1 -16.44 -69.85 -25.75
CA MET A 1 -16.37 -69.26 -24.39
C MET A 1 -15.26 -68.22 -24.38
N THR A 2 -15.60 -66.93 -24.41
CA THR A 2 -14.64 -65.81 -24.50
C THR A 2 -14.46 -65.17 -23.12
N PRO A 3 -13.25 -65.17 -22.53
CA PRO A 3 -13.01 -64.63 -21.19
C PRO A 3 -12.61 -63.15 -21.25
N LEU A 4 -13.41 -62.29 -21.91
CA LEU A 4 -13.05 -60.87 -22.10
C LEU A 4 -13.89 -59.89 -21.28
N LYS A 5 -14.71 -60.37 -20.32
CA LYS A 5 -15.72 -59.55 -19.65
C LYS A 5 -15.44 -59.23 -18.17
N LEU A 6 -14.34 -59.74 -17.58
CA LEU A 6 -14.06 -59.55 -16.15
C LEU A 6 -12.86 -58.65 -15.81
N ALA A 7 -12.08 -58.17 -16.79
CA ALA A 7 -10.91 -57.33 -16.52
C ALA A 7 -11.23 -55.82 -16.38
N VAL A 8 -12.45 -55.39 -16.70
CA VAL A 8 -12.79 -53.94 -16.80
C VAL A 8 -13.24 -53.34 -15.46
N LEU A 9 -13.80 -54.13 -14.55
CA LEU A 9 -14.26 -53.63 -13.25
C LEU A 9 -13.14 -53.12 -12.32
N PRO A 10 -12.00 -53.81 -12.14
CA PRO A 10 -10.96 -53.33 -11.22
C PRO A 10 -10.24 -52.08 -11.75
N ALA A 11 -10.17 -51.88 -13.08
CA ALA A 11 -9.57 -50.69 -13.67
C ALA A 11 -10.42 -49.42 -13.44
N LEU A 12 -11.76 -49.55 -13.48
CA LEU A 12 -12.67 -48.43 -13.19
C LEU A 12 -12.68 -48.06 -11.70
N LEU A 13 -12.51 -49.03 -10.80
CA LEU A 13 -12.42 -48.76 -9.37
C LEU A 13 -11.15 -47.97 -9.01
N ALA A 14 -10.01 -48.32 -9.61
CA ALA A 14 -8.74 -47.62 -9.41
C ALA A 14 -8.77 -46.14 -9.87
N LEU A 15 -9.50 -45.85 -10.96
CA LEU A 15 -9.70 -44.48 -11.45
C LEU A 15 -10.58 -43.64 -10.50
N SER A 16 -11.54 -44.27 -9.82
CA SER A 16 -12.43 -43.56 -8.87
C SER A 16 -11.77 -43.21 -7.54
N LEU A 17 -10.80 -44.03 -7.09
CA LEU A 17 -10.10 -43.83 -5.81
C LEU A 17 -8.98 -42.77 -5.88
N CYS A 18 -8.46 -42.45 -7.07
CA CYS A 18 -7.47 -41.39 -7.25
C CYS A 18 -8.05 -39.97 -7.28
N GLN A 19 -9.38 -39.80 -7.19
CA GLN A 19 -10.02 -38.48 -7.27
C GLN A 19 -10.32 -37.84 -5.90
N THR A 20 -10.08 -38.53 -4.80
CA THR A 20 -10.43 -38.05 -3.46
C THR A 20 -9.21 -37.87 -2.60
N THR A 21 -8.52 -36.73 -2.77
CA THR A 21 -7.98 -35.88 -1.69
C THR A 21 -7.13 -34.75 -2.28
N THR A 22 -7.75 -33.70 -2.80
CA THR A 22 -7.17 -32.34 -2.71
C THR A 22 -7.67 -31.70 -1.42
N ALA A 23 -7.28 -32.30 -0.29
CA ALA A 23 -7.56 -31.74 1.02
C ALA A 23 -6.60 -30.56 1.25
N GLY A 24 -7.12 -29.35 1.06
CA GLY A 24 -6.66 -28.15 1.74
C GLY A 24 -5.39 -27.51 1.20
N THR A 25 -5.46 -26.91 0.00
CA THR A 25 -4.63 -25.74 -0.26
C THR A 25 -5.24 -24.56 0.51
N MET A 26 -4.82 -24.36 1.76
CA MET A 26 -5.08 -23.09 2.44
C MET A 26 -4.30 -22.00 1.71
N SER A 27 -4.99 -21.25 0.85
CA SER A 27 -4.41 -20.08 0.18
C SER A 27 -4.32 -18.94 1.19
N SER A 28 -3.17 -18.82 1.84
CA SER A 28 -2.85 -17.66 2.66
C SER A 28 -2.31 -16.56 1.75
N ALA A 29 -3.13 -15.55 1.44
CA ALA A 29 -2.67 -14.34 0.79
C ALA A 29 -2.23 -13.33 1.86
N THR A 30 -0.97 -12.91 1.83
CA THR A 30 -0.48 -11.81 2.66
C THR A 30 -0.60 -10.51 1.87
N LEU A 31 -1.36 -9.54 2.40
CA LEU A 31 -1.49 -8.21 1.82
C LEU A 31 -0.55 -7.26 2.57
N GLN A 32 0.54 -6.85 1.91
CA GLN A 32 1.38 -5.77 2.39
C GLN A 32 0.97 -4.49 1.67
N ALA A 33 0.33 -3.57 2.40
CA ALA A 33 -0.01 -2.24 1.90
C ALA A 33 0.97 -1.23 2.50
N THR A 34 1.67 -0.51 1.62
CA THR A 34 2.52 0.61 2.01
C THR A 34 1.79 1.90 1.67
N PHE A 35 1.56 2.74 2.66
CA PHE A 35 0.99 4.07 2.47
C PHE A 35 2.11 5.09 2.55
N VAL A 36 2.11 6.03 1.60
CA VAL A 36 2.98 7.22 1.66
C VAL A 36 2.12 8.36 2.16
N ILE A 37 2.47 8.90 3.33
CA ILE A 37 1.83 10.11 3.85
C ILE A 37 2.50 11.29 3.15
N ASN A 38 1.78 11.90 2.21
CA ASN A 38 2.22 13.16 1.62
C ASN A 38 1.87 14.30 2.57
N GLU A 39 2.89 15.00 3.06
CA GLU A 39 2.68 16.20 3.85
C GLU A 39 2.56 17.42 2.94
N ALA A 40 1.51 18.21 3.18
CA ALA A 40 1.26 19.46 2.47
C ALA A 40 1.22 20.61 3.47
N CYS A 41 2.06 21.63 3.22
CA CYS A 41 2.08 22.87 3.97
C CYS A 41 1.76 24.05 3.07
N THR A 42 0.90 24.95 3.54
CA THR A 42 0.54 26.20 2.87
C THR A 42 1.23 27.36 3.57
N ILE A 43 1.92 28.19 2.79
CA ILE A 43 2.57 29.40 3.29
C ILE A 43 1.69 30.59 2.90
N VAL A 44 1.18 31.32 3.88
CA VAL A 44 0.38 32.53 3.67
C VAL A 44 1.18 33.73 4.15
N SER A 45 1.48 34.68 3.27
CA SER A 45 2.17 35.93 3.60
C SER A 45 1.21 37.12 3.43
N GLN A 46 1.00 37.90 4.49
CA GLN A 46 0.20 39.13 4.48
C GLN A 46 0.97 40.28 5.12
N ARG A 47 1.28 41.31 4.31
CA ARG A 47 1.93 42.60 4.64
C ARG A 47 3.22 42.55 5.47
N SER A 48 3.19 42.02 6.69
CA SER A 48 4.32 41.89 7.62
C SER A 48 4.40 40.54 8.34
N SER A 49 3.45 39.64 8.12
CA SER A 49 3.38 38.35 8.81
C SER A 49 3.28 37.23 7.79
N ALA A 50 4.05 36.16 8.03
CA ALA A 50 3.88 34.90 7.34
C ALA A 50 3.41 33.83 8.32
N ARG A 51 2.47 33.02 7.87
CA ARG A 51 1.94 31.89 8.61
C ARG A 51 2.08 30.64 7.76
N VAL A 52 2.62 29.59 8.36
CA VAL A 52 2.68 28.25 7.76
C VAL A 52 1.55 27.43 8.36
N ARG A 53 0.77 26.75 7.51
CA ARG A 53 -0.25 25.78 7.91
C ARG A 53 0.10 24.45 7.29
N CYS A 54 0.51 23.49 8.11
CA CYS A 54 0.73 22.11 7.70
C CYS A 54 -0.50 21.26 8.04
N GLN A 55 -0.82 20.27 7.20
CA GLN A 55 -1.90 19.31 7.50
C GLN A 55 -1.57 18.39 8.68
N HIS A 56 -0.27 18.11 8.88
CA HIS A 56 0.25 17.32 9.98
C HIS A 56 1.20 18.18 10.83
N ASN A 57 1.65 17.67 11.99
CA ASN A 57 2.64 18.33 12.85
C ASN A 57 4.07 18.26 12.24
N THR A 58 4.18 18.60 10.97
CA THR A 58 5.45 18.75 10.26
C THR A 58 6.27 19.82 10.98
N PRO A 59 7.47 19.50 11.49
CA PRO A 59 8.34 20.53 12.05
C PRO A 59 8.75 21.49 10.93
N TYR A 60 8.72 22.79 11.23
CA TYR A 60 9.21 23.79 10.30
C TYR A 60 9.88 24.93 11.06
N LEU A 61 10.85 25.56 10.42
CA LEU A 61 11.49 26.77 10.91
C LEU A 61 11.10 27.95 10.03
N LEU A 62 10.68 29.04 10.67
CA LEU A 62 10.21 30.25 10.01
C LEU A 62 11.15 31.40 10.38
N LEU A 63 11.94 31.85 9.41
CA LEU A 63 12.88 32.95 9.58
C LEU A 63 12.36 34.18 8.84
N GLN A 64 12.21 35.29 9.57
CA GLN A 64 11.83 36.58 9.01
C GLN A 64 13.04 37.52 9.00
N GLN A 65 13.38 38.03 7.82
CA GLN A 65 14.47 38.99 7.63
C GLN A 65 13.94 40.28 7.01
N ALA A 66 14.33 41.41 7.58
CA ALA A 66 14.13 42.72 6.96
C ALA A 66 15.16 42.88 5.84
N THR A 67 14.72 43.08 4.59
CA THR A 67 15.66 43.40 3.50
C THR A 67 15.87 44.91 3.41
N PRO A 68 17.04 45.38 2.93
CA PRO A 68 17.36 46.79 2.79
C PRO A 68 16.39 47.56 1.88
N SER A 69 15.71 46.88 0.96
CA SER A 69 14.69 47.45 0.06
C SER A 69 13.32 47.64 0.72
N GLY A 70 13.18 47.33 2.01
CA GLY A 70 11.92 47.43 2.75
C GLY A 70 10.94 46.27 2.49
N ALA A 71 11.29 45.32 1.63
CA ALA A 71 10.54 44.09 1.47
C ALA A 71 10.87 43.12 2.62
N GLY A 72 9.87 42.54 3.29
CA GLY A 72 10.10 41.45 4.23
C GLY A 72 10.45 40.16 3.47
N LEU A 73 11.60 39.55 3.77
CA LEU A 73 11.93 38.20 3.29
C LEU A 73 11.47 37.19 4.35
N VAL A 74 10.79 36.14 3.90
CA VAL A 74 10.40 35.01 4.74
C VAL A 74 10.98 33.74 4.15
N THR A 75 11.79 33.07 4.96
CA THR A 75 12.35 31.75 4.63
C THR A 75 11.64 30.70 5.46
N VAL A 76 11.11 29.67 4.81
CA VAL A 76 10.48 28.52 5.44
C VAL A 76 11.31 27.29 5.12
N THR A 77 11.79 26.59 6.16
CA THR A 77 12.54 25.34 6.05
C THR A 77 11.73 24.22 6.68
N PHE A 78 11.62 23.10 5.97
CA PHE A 78 10.95 21.86 6.40
C PHE A 78 11.99 20.82 6.81
#